data_AF-A0A395R9A5-F1
#
_entry.id   AF-A0A395R9A5-F1
#
_cell.length_a   1.000
_cell.length_b   1.000
_cell.length_c   1.000
_cell.angle_alpha   90.00
_cell.angle_beta   90.00
_cell.angle_gamma   90.00
#
_symmetry.space_group_name_H-M   'P 1'
#
loop_
_entity.id
_entity.type
_entity.pdbx_description
1 polymer ?
#
loop_
_entity_poly.entity_id
_entity_poly.type
_entity_poly.pdbx_seq_one_letter_code
_entity_poly.pdbx_strand_id
1 'polypeptide(L)'
;MRIRWSTMALALPLLLSGCSAFEGYFSGPEQRFSGLLERSGADYVLRECGSREMRPVQATAALDGLWAQTAQPGQTAIFAEFMARQGDALVPAEVLRMQSHGRGCADLTGADAQWVALSYKPGWQATLDGRGLNRSEQGERVATDSVMIEYLPDGSLNAASLPAHRVQLWLYPQACQEPVSGDYFHMRATLVVDGEQRSGCAYRGRQASNQPPR
;
A
#
# COMPACT_ATOMS: atom_id res chain seq x y z
N MET A 1 -48.17 -68.88 23.52
CA MET A 1 -46.82 -69.44 23.25
C MET A 1 -46.21 -68.69 22.08
N ARG A 2 -45.11 -67.97 22.35
CA ARG A 2 -44.06 -67.37 21.48
C ARG A 2 -43.77 -65.91 21.86
N ILE A 3 -42.79 -65.82 22.75
CA ILE A 3 -41.94 -64.68 23.14
C ILE A 3 -41.09 -64.24 21.94
N ARG A 4 -40.80 -62.93 21.81
CA ARG A 4 -39.55 -62.34 21.25
C ARG A 4 -39.75 -60.84 20.97
N TRP A 5 -38.80 -59.91 21.12
CA TRP A 5 -37.61 -59.70 21.95
C TRP A 5 -37.27 -58.21 21.75
N SER A 6 -36.99 -57.50 22.83
CA SER A 6 -36.51 -56.12 22.82
C SER A 6 -35.06 -56.06 22.30
N THR A 7 -34.75 -55.10 21.44
CA THR A 7 -33.40 -54.56 21.28
C THR A 7 -33.48 -53.05 21.23
N MET A 8 -33.14 -52.48 22.39
CA MET A 8 -32.97 -51.08 22.69
C MET A 8 -31.60 -50.65 22.16
N ALA A 9 -31.56 -49.84 21.11
CA ALA A 9 -30.33 -49.23 20.61
C ALA A 9 -30.11 -47.89 21.32
N LEU A 10 -29.24 -47.89 22.34
CA LEU A 10 -28.67 -46.68 22.93
C LEU A 10 -27.72 -46.04 21.91
N ALA A 11 -28.13 -44.92 21.30
CA ALA A 11 -27.23 -44.03 20.57
C ALA A 11 -26.68 -43.00 21.56
N LEU A 12 -25.38 -43.10 21.86
CA LEU A 12 -24.64 -42.19 22.73
C LEU A 12 -24.13 -41.02 21.88
N PRO A 13 -24.62 -39.77 22.04
CA PRO A 13 -24.05 -38.64 21.30
C PRO A 13 -22.74 -38.22 21.98
N LEU A 14 -21.63 -38.41 21.26
CA LEU A 14 -20.33 -37.82 21.59
C LEU A 14 -20.45 -36.29 21.52
N LEU A 15 -20.50 -35.63 22.66
CA LEU A 15 -20.34 -34.19 22.77
C LEU A 15 -18.87 -33.84 22.51
N LEU A 16 -18.53 -33.60 21.25
CA LEU A 16 -17.30 -32.92 20.86
C LEU A 16 -17.47 -31.42 21.09
N SER A 17 -17.25 -30.98 22.33
CA SER A 17 -17.00 -29.57 22.64
C SER A 17 -15.62 -29.18 22.11
N GLY A 18 -15.58 -28.76 20.84
CA GLY A 18 -14.41 -28.10 20.27
C GLY A 18 -14.32 -26.68 20.81
N CYS A 19 -13.29 -26.39 21.60
CA CYS A 19 -12.88 -25.02 21.88
C CYS A 19 -12.27 -24.46 20.58
N SER A 20 -13.06 -23.71 19.82
CA SER A 20 -12.54 -22.83 18.76
C SER A 20 -11.68 -21.77 19.42
N ALA A 21 -10.37 -21.95 19.31
CA ALA A 21 -9.38 -21.03 19.84
C ALA A 21 -9.39 -19.72 19.02
N PHE A 22 -9.77 -18.62 19.68
CA PHE A 22 -9.19 -17.28 19.51
C PHE A 22 -9.06 -16.74 18.06
N GLU A 23 -10.19 -16.53 17.37
CA GLU A 23 -10.24 -15.59 16.24
C GLU A 23 -10.34 -14.17 16.81
N GLY A 24 -9.20 -13.51 16.98
CA GLY A 24 -9.14 -12.13 17.43
C GLY A 24 -9.77 -11.17 16.41
N TYR A 25 -10.92 -10.59 16.78
CA TYR A 25 -11.53 -9.26 16.53
C TYR A 25 -11.13 -8.37 15.31
N PHE A 26 -10.52 -8.87 14.25
CA PHE A 26 -10.32 -8.11 13.01
C PHE A 26 -11.45 -8.41 12.03
N SER A 27 -12.33 -7.45 11.80
CA SER A 27 -13.48 -7.60 10.91
C SER A 27 -13.24 -6.92 9.57
N GLY A 28 -13.32 -7.68 8.47
CA GLY A 28 -13.44 -7.15 7.12
C GLY A 28 -12.15 -7.09 6.27
N PRO A 29 -12.28 -6.75 4.99
CA PRO A 29 -11.16 -6.64 4.06
C PRO A 29 -10.22 -5.49 4.45
N GLU A 30 -8.96 -5.54 4.00
CA GLU A 30 -8.00 -4.46 4.19
C GLU A 30 -8.50 -3.17 3.53
N GLN A 31 -8.46 -2.08 4.29
CA GLN A 31 -8.85 -0.75 3.85
C GLN A 31 -7.65 0.18 3.86
N ARG A 32 -7.70 1.19 3.01
CA ARG A 32 -6.63 2.17 2.89
C ARG A 32 -6.84 3.34 3.84
N PHE A 33 -5.84 3.63 4.65
CA PHE A 33 -5.79 4.77 5.56
C PHE A 33 -4.62 5.68 5.22
N SER A 34 -4.80 6.98 5.42
CA SER A 34 -3.75 7.98 5.20
C SER A 34 -3.88 9.09 6.23
N GLY A 35 -2.77 9.51 6.81
CA GLY A 35 -2.80 10.49 7.89
C GLY A 35 -1.43 10.84 8.43
N LEU A 36 -1.43 11.66 9.47
CA LEU A 36 -0.25 11.89 10.30
C LEU A 36 -0.18 10.79 11.36
N LEU A 37 0.82 9.92 11.26
CA LEU A 37 1.09 8.85 12.20
C LEU A 37 1.99 9.39 13.31
N GLU A 38 1.53 9.31 14.55
CA GLU A 38 2.22 9.82 15.74
C GLU A 38 2.52 8.67 16.69
N ARG A 39 3.74 8.64 17.25
CA ARG A 39 4.12 7.59 18.20
C ARG A 39 3.48 7.87 19.56
N SER A 40 2.79 6.89 20.13
CA SER A 40 2.07 7.00 21.41
C SER A 40 2.41 5.81 22.30
N GLY A 41 3.46 5.96 23.12
CA GLY A 41 3.97 4.88 23.96
C GLY A 41 4.55 3.74 23.12
N ALA A 42 3.98 2.54 23.25
CA ALA A 42 4.37 1.36 22.49
C ALA A 42 3.66 1.23 21.13
N ASP A 43 2.57 1.97 20.92
CA ASP A 43 1.73 1.94 19.73
C ASP A 43 1.79 3.28 18.98
N TYR A 44 0.91 3.45 18.01
CA TYR A 44 0.77 4.67 17.22
C TYR A 44 -0.67 5.19 17.25
N VAL A 45 -0.84 6.45 16.91
CA VAL A 45 -2.14 7.06 16.62
C VAL A 45 -2.08 7.67 15.23
N LEU A 46 -3.07 7.37 14.40
CA LEU A 46 -3.25 8.00 13.10
C LEU A 46 -4.26 9.13 13.21
N ARG A 47 -3.85 10.35 12.89
CA ARG A 47 -4.76 11.45 12.60
C ARG A 47 -5.05 11.47 11.11
N GLU A 48 -6.24 11.05 10.72
CA GLU A 48 -6.58 10.87 9.30
C GLU A 48 -6.60 12.18 8.51
N CYS A 49 -6.16 12.12 7.26
CA CYS A 49 -6.21 13.26 6.36
C CYS A 49 -7.67 13.70 6.13
N GLY A 50 -7.94 15.00 6.22
CA GLY A 50 -9.27 15.57 5.99
C GLY A 50 -10.29 15.31 7.11
N SER A 51 -9.89 14.66 8.21
CA SER A 51 -10.74 14.37 9.36
C SER A 51 -10.10 14.85 10.66
N ARG A 52 -10.91 14.97 11.72
CA ARG A 52 -10.42 15.13 13.11
C ARG A 52 -10.32 13.79 13.84
N GLU A 53 -10.68 12.70 13.18
CA GLU A 53 -10.65 11.36 13.73
C GLU A 53 -9.21 10.94 14.05
N MET A 54 -9.06 10.39 15.26
CA MET A 54 -7.81 9.80 15.74
C MET A 54 -8.05 8.31 15.93
N ARG A 55 -7.32 7.49 15.17
CA ARG A 55 -7.46 6.04 15.22
C ARG A 55 -6.24 5.42 15.90
N PRO A 56 -6.40 4.58 16.93
CA PRO A 56 -5.31 3.77 17.44
C PRO A 56 -4.75 2.88 16.31
N VAL A 57 -3.44 2.76 16.23
CA VAL A 57 -2.75 1.91 15.28
C VAL A 57 -1.80 1.01 16.06
N GLN A 58 -1.99 -0.30 15.90
CA GLN A 58 -1.15 -1.30 16.56
C GLN A 58 0.27 -1.26 15.98
N ALA A 59 1.28 -1.20 16.85
CA ALA A 59 2.66 -1.35 16.42
C ALA A 59 2.93 -2.75 15.87
N THR A 60 3.71 -2.80 14.80
CA THR A 60 4.23 -4.05 14.21
C THR A 60 5.72 -3.86 13.95
N ALA A 61 6.47 -4.96 13.92
CA ALA A 61 7.90 -4.90 13.63
C ALA A 61 8.20 -4.21 12.27
N ALA A 62 7.33 -4.42 11.28
CA ALA A 62 7.44 -3.77 9.98
C ALA A 62 7.21 -2.26 10.07
N LEU A 63 6.14 -1.83 10.76
CA LEU A 63 5.85 -0.41 10.93
C LEU A 63 6.93 0.30 11.76
N ASP A 64 7.38 -0.30 12.86
CA ASP A 64 8.46 0.22 13.70
C ASP A 64 9.78 0.34 12.93
N GLY A 65 10.11 -0.66 12.11
CA GLY A 65 11.29 -0.64 11.26
C GLY A 65 11.24 0.48 10.23
N LEU A 66 10.09 0.70 9.59
CA LEU A 66 9.91 1.81 8.64
C LEU A 66 9.94 3.17 9.32
N TRP A 67 9.33 3.29 10.50
CA TRP A 67 9.39 4.50 11.33
C TRP A 67 10.84 4.86 11.65
N ALA A 68 11.63 3.90 12.15
CA ALA A 68 13.02 4.13 12.52
C ALA A 68 13.92 4.53 11.33
N GLN A 69 13.58 4.09 10.12
CA GLN A 69 14.31 4.44 8.90
C GLN A 69 13.90 5.80 8.32
N THR A 70 12.63 6.16 8.48
CA THR A 70 12.03 7.31 7.77
C THR A 70 11.97 8.55 8.65
N ALA A 71 11.59 8.41 9.93
CA ALA A 71 11.46 9.53 10.85
C ALA A 71 12.82 10.18 11.12
N GLN A 72 12.88 11.51 11.05
CA GLN A 72 14.07 12.26 11.45
C GLN A 72 14.15 12.42 12.97
N PRO A 73 15.36 12.63 13.54
CA PRO A 73 15.53 12.88 14.96
C PRO A 73 14.62 14.03 15.45
N GLY A 74 13.87 13.78 16.52
CA GLY A 74 12.95 14.75 17.11
C GLY A 74 11.56 14.81 16.47
N GLN A 75 11.31 14.10 15.35
CA GLN A 75 9.97 13.98 14.80
C GLN A 75 9.12 13.04 15.66
N THR A 76 8.00 13.55 16.17
CA THR A 76 7.01 12.77 16.92
C THR A 76 5.90 12.25 16.02
N ALA A 77 5.73 12.85 14.84
CA ALA A 77 4.68 12.51 13.89
C ALA A 77 5.15 12.73 12.44
N ILE A 78 4.83 11.78 11.56
CA ILE A 78 5.16 11.82 10.12
C ILE A 78 3.98 11.33 9.29
N PHE A 79 3.94 11.68 8.01
CA PHE A 79 2.86 11.21 7.15
C PHE A 79 3.02 9.72 6.84
N ALA A 80 1.91 8.97 6.87
CA ALA A 80 1.87 7.58 6.44
C ALA A 80 0.59 7.29 5.68
N GLU A 81 0.70 6.40 4.70
CA GLU A 81 -0.42 5.84 3.96
C GLU A 81 -0.21 4.33 3.83
N PHE A 82 -1.22 3.55 4.25
CA PHE A 82 -1.10 2.11 4.40
C PHE A 82 -2.45 1.40 4.26
N MET A 83 -2.39 0.13 3.91
CA MET A 83 -3.50 -0.82 4.02
C MET A 83 -3.55 -1.35 5.45
N ALA A 84 -4.74 -1.43 6.04
CA ALA A 84 -4.93 -1.99 7.38
C ALA A 84 -6.27 -2.72 7.50
N ARG A 85 -6.31 -3.71 8.40
CA ARG A 85 -7.56 -4.29 8.87
C ARG A 85 -8.08 -3.46 10.05
N GLN A 86 -9.39 -3.29 10.11
CA GLN A 86 -10.04 -2.52 11.16
C GLN A 86 -10.58 -3.44 12.26
N GLY A 87 -10.19 -3.15 13.50
CA GLY A 87 -10.78 -3.65 14.74
C GLY A 87 -10.87 -2.51 15.76
N ASP A 88 -10.60 -2.79 17.03
CA ASP A 88 -10.46 -1.75 18.09
C ASP A 88 -9.28 -0.80 17.82
N ALA A 89 -8.25 -1.30 17.13
CA ALA A 89 -7.16 -0.54 16.55
C ALA A 89 -7.01 -0.93 15.07
N LEU A 90 -6.41 -0.05 14.28
CA LEU A 90 -5.96 -0.39 12.93
C LEU A 90 -4.74 -1.30 13.03
N VAL A 91 -4.76 -2.42 12.30
CA VAL A 91 -3.60 -3.31 12.15
C VAL A 91 -3.01 -3.14 10.76
N PRO A 92 -1.86 -2.46 10.62
CA PRO A 92 -1.20 -2.25 9.34
C PRO A 92 -0.83 -3.58 8.66
N ALA A 93 -1.09 -3.67 7.37
CA ALA A 93 -0.76 -4.81 6.51
C ALA A 93 0.33 -4.45 5.48
N GLU A 94 0.12 -3.38 4.70
CA GLU A 94 1.10 -2.88 3.72
C GLU A 94 1.23 -1.37 3.87
N VAL A 95 2.44 -0.88 4.19
CA VAL A 95 2.72 0.56 4.14
C VAL A 95 3.01 0.94 2.70
N LEU A 96 2.20 1.81 2.09
CA LEU A 96 2.37 2.21 0.69
C LEU A 96 3.42 3.32 0.57
N ARG A 97 3.41 4.26 1.52
CA ARG A 97 4.42 5.31 1.66
C ARG A 97 4.44 5.85 3.08
N MET A 98 5.61 6.30 3.50
CA MET A 98 5.83 6.98 4.78
C MET A 98 6.81 8.12 4.53
N GLN A 99 6.47 9.33 4.96
CA GLN A 99 7.17 10.52 4.55
C GLN A 99 7.46 11.43 5.74
N SER A 100 8.74 11.72 5.96
CA SER A 100 9.20 12.60 7.04
C SER A 100 8.99 14.08 6.69
N HIS A 101 8.92 14.38 5.40
CA HIS A 101 8.75 15.72 4.85
C HIS A 101 7.83 15.68 3.62
N GLY A 102 7.58 16.85 3.03
CA GLY A 102 6.77 16.96 1.81
C GLY A 102 5.32 17.33 2.12
N ARG A 103 4.43 17.07 1.15
CA ARG A 103 3.05 17.56 1.20
C ARG A 103 2.12 16.68 2.06
N GLY A 104 2.48 15.42 2.33
CA GLY A 104 1.68 14.51 3.15
C GLY A 104 0.20 14.51 2.77
N CYS A 105 -0.69 14.84 3.71
CA CYS A 105 -2.14 14.93 3.48
C CYS A 105 -2.58 15.94 2.40
N ALA A 106 -1.75 16.94 2.07
CA ALA A 106 -2.03 17.88 0.99
C ALA A 106 -1.58 17.35 -0.39
N ASP A 107 -0.95 16.17 -0.45
CA ASP A 107 -0.60 15.54 -1.73
C ASP A 107 -1.78 14.81 -2.36
N LEU A 108 -2.33 15.42 -3.40
CA LEU A 108 -3.46 14.86 -4.17
C LEU A 108 -3.01 14.02 -5.37
N THR A 109 -1.71 13.85 -5.61
CA THR A 109 -1.19 13.18 -6.82
C THR A 109 -1.73 11.76 -6.97
N GLY A 110 -1.86 11.02 -5.87
CA GLY A 110 -2.37 9.66 -5.87
C GLY A 110 -3.89 9.54 -5.90
N ALA A 111 -4.66 10.64 -5.87
CA ALA A 111 -6.12 10.57 -5.79
C ALA A 111 -6.73 10.00 -7.08
N ASP A 112 -6.24 10.46 -8.24
CA ASP A 112 -6.77 10.10 -9.56
C ASP A 112 -5.80 9.20 -10.36
N ALA A 113 -4.75 8.68 -9.72
CA ALA A 113 -3.77 7.81 -10.35
C ALA A 113 -3.90 6.36 -9.89
N GLN A 114 -3.54 5.42 -10.74
CA GLN A 114 -3.31 4.02 -10.37
C GLN A 114 -1.92 3.85 -9.76
N TRP A 115 -0.93 4.55 -10.33
CA TRP A 115 0.44 4.56 -9.85
C TRP A 115 1.04 5.96 -9.91
N VAL A 116 1.87 6.27 -8.92
CA VAL A 116 2.67 7.48 -8.87
C VAL A 116 4.12 7.06 -8.69
N ALA A 117 5.00 7.58 -9.54
CA ALA A 117 6.44 7.39 -9.46
C ALA A 117 7.13 8.75 -9.37
N LEU A 118 8.24 8.83 -8.64
CA LEU A 118 8.96 10.08 -8.43
C LEU A 118 10.43 9.86 -8.07
N SER A 119 11.21 10.91 -8.25
CA SER A 119 12.53 11.10 -7.65
C SER A 119 12.72 12.58 -7.34
N TYR A 120 13.42 12.91 -6.27
CA TYR A 120 13.73 14.31 -5.96
C TYR A 120 15.06 14.76 -6.58
N LYS A 121 15.95 13.83 -6.97
CA LYS A 121 17.22 14.17 -7.63
C LYS A 121 17.71 13.08 -8.61
N PRO A 122 17.76 13.35 -9.93
CA PRO A 122 17.14 14.50 -10.60
C PRO A 122 15.62 14.50 -10.37
N GLY A 123 15.02 15.69 -10.30
CA GLY A 123 13.60 15.85 -9.99
C GLY A 123 12.70 15.44 -11.14
N TRP A 124 11.92 14.37 -10.96
CA TRP A 124 10.89 13.95 -11.91
C TRP A 124 9.71 13.30 -11.19
N GLN A 125 8.55 13.32 -11.85
CA GLN A 125 7.33 12.65 -11.40
C GLN A 125 6.63 12.02 -12.60
N ALA A 126 6.05 10.83 -12.42
CA ALA A 126 5.17 10.22 -13.39
C ALA A 126 3.91 9.67 -12.71
N THR A 127 2.76 9.78 -13.38
CA THR A 127 1.50 9.19 -12.95
C THR A 127 0.94 8.34 -14.07
N LEU A 128 0.57 7.11 -13.74
CA LEU A 128 -0.17 6.23 -14.64
C LEU A 128 -1.63 6.21 -14.17
N ASP A 129 -2.53 6.61 -15.06
CA ASP A 129 -3.96 6.64 -14.82
C ASP A 129 -4.71 6.06 -16.03
N GLY A 130 -6.04 6.00 -15.96
CA GLY A 130 -6.87 5.45 -17.04
C GLY A 130 -6.77 6.18 -18.40
N ARG A 131 -6.15 7.37 -18.45
CA ARG A 131 -5.91 8.15 -19.66
C ARG A 131 -4.52 7.92 -20.24
N GLY A 132 -3.60 7.31 -19.50
CA GLY A 132 -2.24 7.03 -19.95
C GLY A 132 -1.18 7.46 -18.94
N LEU A 133 0.01 7.78 -19.47
CA LEU A 133 1.20 8.12 -18.69
C LEU A 133 1.47 9.62 -18.78
N ASN A 134 1.33 10.31 -17.65
CA ASN A 134 1.68 11.72 -17.52
C ASN A 134 3.01 11.85 -16.78
N ARG A 135 3.97 12.60 -17.32
CA ARG A 135 5.24 12.87 -16.66
C ARG A 135 5.51 14.36 -16.49
N SER A 136 6.28 14.69 -15.47
CA SER A 136 6.86 16.01 -15.29
C SER A 136 8.33 15.91 -14.95
N GLU A 137 9.15 16.70 -15.62
CA GLU A 137 10.59 16.80 -15.38
C GLU A 137 10.99 18.27 -15.60
N GLN A 138 11.75 18.84 -14.66
CA GLN A 138 12.23 20.23 -14.75
C GLN A 138 11.13 21.29 -14.99
N GLY A 139 9.90 21.03 -14.53
CA GLY A 139 8.76 21.92 -14.70
C GLY A 139 7.99 21.73 -16.01
N GLU A 140 8.53 21.00 -16.98
CA GLU A 140 7.81 20.60 -18.18
C GLU A 140 6.87 19.44 -17.85
N ARG A 141 5.65 19.44 -18.40
CA ARG A 141 4.67 18.37 -18.27
C ARG A 141 4.37 17.79 -19.63
N VAL A 142 4.47 16.47 -19.76
CA VAL A 142 4.20 15.75 -21.00
C VAL A 142 3.21 14.63 -20.73
N ALA A 143 2.06 14.70 -21.41
CA ALA A 143 1.06 13.63 -21.42
C ALA A 143 1.34 12.64 -22.54
N THR A 144 1.11 11.35 -22.28
CA THR A 144 1.24 10.27 -23.25
C THR A 144 0.02 9.38 -23.16
N ASP A 145 -0.94 9.59 -24.06
CA ASP A 145 -2.26 8.95 -23.96
C ASP A 145 -2.27 7.50 -24.45
N SER A 146 -1.43 7.18 -25.45
CA SER A 146 -1.34 5.83 -26.02
C SER A 146 -0.25 5.03 -25.31
N VAL A 147 -0.66 4.24 -24.33
CA VAL A 147 0.23 3.43 -23.48
C VAL A 147 -0.22 1.98 -23.46
N MET A 148 0.71 1.06 -23.72
CA MET A 148 0.56 -0.36 -23.46
C MET A 148 0.97 -0.64 -22.02
N ILE A 149 0.14 -1.35 -21.26
CA ILE A 149 0.42 -1.75 -19.88
C ILE A 149 0.57 -3.26 -19.83
N GLU A 150 1.72 -3.72 -19.36
CA GLU A 150 2.02 -5.13 -19.15
C GLU A 150 2.30 -5.39 -17.67
N TYR A 151 1.69 -6.45 -17.14
CA TYR A 151 1.91 -6.93 -15.79
C TYR A 151 2.69 -8.23 -15.84
N LEU A 152 3.79 -8.29 -15.11
CA LEU A 152 4.70 -9.42 -15.10
C LEU A 152 4.36 -10.37 -13.94
N PRO A 153 4.70 -11.67 -14.05
CA PRO A 153 4.39 -12.66 -13.01
C PRO A 153 5.02 -12.35 -11.63
N ASP A 154 6.18 -11.71 -11.62
CA ASP A 154 6.86 -11.26 -10.40
C ASP A 154 6.13 -10.10 -9.70
N GLY A 155 5.17 -9.46 -10.37
CA GLY A 155 4.39 -8.32 -9.87
C GLY A 155 4.92 -6.98 -10.32
N SER A 156 5.95 -6.99 -11.15
CA SER A 156 6.42 -5.80 -11.82
C SER A 156 5.39 -5.35 -12.87
N LEU A 157 5.37 -4.06 -13.17
CA LEU A 157 4.56 -3.46 -14.24
C LEU A 157 5.47 -2.72 -15.20
N ASN A 158 5.15 -2.81 -16.49
CA ASN A 158 5.66 -1.91 -17.52
C ASN A 158 4.49 -1.13 -18.13
N ALA A 159 4.65 0.18 -18.25
CA ALA A 159 3.77 1.04 -19.03
C ALA A 159 4.61 1.73 -20.12
N ALA A 160 4.40 1.38 -21.38
CA ALA A 160 5.21 1.85 -22.50
C ALA A 160 4.38 2.62 -23.54
N SER A 161 4.92 3.72 -24.05
CA SER A 161 4.26 4.56 -25.04
C SER A 161 4.23 3.93 -26.44
N LEU A 162 3.14 4.07 -27.18
CA LEU A 162 3.04 3.55 -28.55
C LEU A 162 3.26 4.66 -29.59
N PRO A 163 3.73 4.34 -30.82
CA PRO A 163 4.16 3.02 -31.30
C PRO A 163 5.64 2.70 -31.04
N ALA A 164 6.43 3.62 -30.50
CA ALA A 164 7.90 3.52 -30.48
C ALA A 164 8.52 3.27 -29.08
N HIS A 165 7.73 3.11 -28.03
CA HIS A 165 8.17 2.86 -26.65
C HIS A 165 9.25 3.85 -26.16
N ARG A 166 9.18 5.09 -26.65
CA ARG A 166 10.13 6.17 -26.30
C ARG A 166 10.01 6.58 -24.84
N VAL A 167 8.87 6.30 -24.22
CA VAL A 167 8.62 6.57 -22.80
C VAL A 167 8.15 5.28 -22.17
N GLN A 168 8.82 4.85 -21.10
CA GLN A 168 8.44 3.65 -20.37
C GLN A 168 8.51 3.92 -18.88
N LEU A 169 7.53 3.44 -18.13
CA LEU A 169 7.56 3.41 -16.67
C LEU A 169 7.58 1.96 -16.23
N TRP A 170 8.66 1.57 -15.56
CA TRP A 170 8.81 0.29 -14.91
C TRP A 170 8.57 0.44 -13.41
N LEU A 171 7.74 -0.41 -12.83
CA LEU A 171 7.47 -0.48 -11.40
C LEU A 171 7.82 -1.88 -10.89
N TYR A 172 8.54 -1.95 -9.77
CA TYR A 172 8.99 -3.20 -9.18
C TYR A 172 8.49 -3.30 -7.73
N PRO A 173 7.97 -4.47 -7.29
CA PRO A 173 7.48 -4.69 -5.92
C PRO A 173 8.63 -4.84 -4.92
N GLN A 174 9.38 -3.76 -4.76
CA GLN A 174 10.57 -3.66 -3.93
C GLN A 174 10.51 -2.35 -3.15
N ALA A 175 10.72 -2.44 -1.84
CA ALA A 175 10.87 -1.28 -0.97
C ALA A 175 11.90 -0.28 -1.53
N CYS A 176 11.56 1.01 -1.46
CA CYS A 176 12.37 2.09 -1.98
C CYS A 176 12.45 3.23 -0.96
N GLN A 177 13.67 3.55 -0.53
CA GLN A 177 13.96 4.77 0.20
C GLN A 177 14.39 5.84 -0.80
N GLU A 178 13.70 6.97 -0.82
CA GLU A 178 14.06 8.09 -1.67
C GLU A 178 15.37 8.71 -1.12
N PRO A 179 16.46 8.75 -1.92
CA PRO A 179 17.80 9.02 -1.39
C PRO A 179 18.02 10.42 -0.82
N VAL A 180 17.20 11.41 -1.20
CA VAL A 180 17.37 12.81 -0.80
C VAL A 180 16.64 13.12 0.49
N SER A 181 15.40 12.66 0.58
CA SER A 181 14.47 12.92 1.68
C SER A 181 14.51 11.86 2.76
N GLY A 182 14.94 10.64 2.41
CA GLY A 182 14.73 9.48 3.26
C GLY A 182 13.26 9.12 3.41
N ASP A 183 12.39 9.50 2.47
CA ASP A 183 11.01 9.03 2.44
C ASP A 183 10.93 7.58 1.97
N TYR A 184 10.00 6.81 2.51
CA TYR A 184 9.76 5.42 2.12
C TYR A 184 8.57 5.30 1.16
N PHE A 185 8.72 4.40 0.18
CA PHE A 185 7.67 3.94 -0.71
C PHE A 185 7.79 2.43 -0.95
N HIS A 186 6.67 1.73 -1.12
CA HIS A 186 6.66 0.26 -1.26
C HIS A 186 7.11 -0.26 -2.64
N MET A 187 7.24 0.61 -3.65
CA MET A 187 7.70 0.23 -4.98
C MET A 187 8.95 1.00 -5.37
N ARG A 188 9.78 0.35 -6.18
CA ARG A 188 10.85 1.00 -6.95
C ARG A 188 10.35 1.33 -8.34
N ALA A 189 10.85 2.42 -8.92
CA ALA A 189 10.50 2.84 -10.27
C ALA A 189 11.74 3.11 -11.12
N THR A 190 11.61 2.82 -12.42
CA THR A 190 12.53 3.27 -13.46
C THR A 190 11.73 3.95 -14.56
N LEU A 191 11.96 5.24 -14.76
CA LEU A 191 11.43 5.98 -15.91
C LEU A 191 12.48 5.96 -17.03
N VAL A 192 12.10 5.47 -18.20
CA VAL A 192 12.92 5.49 -19.41
C VAL A 192 12.35 6.52 -20.37
N VAL A 193 13.15 7.50 -20.78
CA VAL A 193 12.77 8.49 -21.80
C VAL A 193 13.85 8.52 -22.85
N ASP A 194 13.49 8.19 -24.09
CA ASP A 194 14.38 8.13 -25.25
C ASP A 194 15.64 7.28 -24.99
N GLY A 195 15.48 6.19 -24.23
CA GLY A 195 16.55 5.25 -23.85
C GLY A 195 17.31 5.64 -22.57
N GLU A 196 17.13 6.83 -22.04
CA GLU A 196 17.75 7.27 -20.79
C GLU A 196 16.95 6.82 -19.57
N GLN A 197 17.60 6.12 -18.65
CA GLN A 197 16.97 5.59 -17.44
C GLN A 197 17.12 6.55 -16.26
N ARG A 198 16.02 6.74 -15.53
CA ARG A 198 15.93 7.55 -14.32
C ARG A 198 15.35 6.69 -13.21
N SER A 199 16.14 6.43 -12.18
CA SER A 199 15.69 5.68 -11.00
C SER A 199 14.84 6.55 -10.08
N GLY A 200 13.90 5.94 -9.39
CA GLY A 200 13.06 6.58 -8.40
C GLY A 200 12.27 5.57 -7.57
N CYS A 201 11.33 6.09 -6.79
CA CYS A 201 10.41 5.32 -5.97
C CYS A 201 8.99 5.47 -6.50
N ALA A 202 8.10 4.57 -6.13
CA ALA A 202 6.71 4.62 -6.53
C ALA A 202 5.77 4.11 -5.45
N TYR A 203 4.52 4.54 -5.56
CA TYR A 203 3.42 4.05 -4.77
C TYR A 203 2.16 3.91 -5.61
N ARG A 204 1.24 3.11 -5.08
CA ARG A 204 -0.05 2.76 -5.64
C ARG A 204 -0.99 3.91 -5.32
N GLY A 205 -1.60 4.52 -6.32
CA GLY A 205 -2.63 5.53 -6.12
C GLY A 205 -3.98 4.91 -5.73
N ARG A 206 -5.02 5.73 -5.62
CA ARG A 206 -6.35 5.34 -5.16
C ARG A 206 -7.27 4.89 -6.29
N GLN A 207 -6.93 5.19 -7.53
CA GLN A 207 -7.66 4.63 -8.66
C GLN A 207 -7.41 3.12 -8.71
N ALA A 208 -8.46 2.33 -8.84
CA ALA A 208 -8.33 0.89 -8.99
C ALA A 208 -7.45 0.59 -10.21
N SER A 209 -6.39 -0.19 -10.01
CA SER A 209 -5.68 -0.83 -11.10
C SER A 209 -6.55 -1.96 -11.65
N ASN A 210 -6.57 -2.17 -12.97
CA ASN A 210 -7.22 -3.33 -13.57
C ASN A 210 -6.51 -4.67 -13.27
N GLN A 211 -5.50 -4.65 -12.40
CA GLN A 211 -4.80 -5.82 -11.87
C GLN A 211 -5.75 -6.61 -10.95
N PRO A 212 -5.90 -7.94 -11.13
CA PRO A 212 -6.61 -8.77 -10.17
C PRO A 212 -5.91 -8.73 -8.79
N PRO A 213 -6.66 -8.77 -7.67
CA PRO A 213 -6.06 -8.89 -6.35
C PRO A 213 -5.24 -10.20 -6.28
N ARG A 214 -4.05 -10.14 -5.69
CA ARG A 214 -3.25 -11.33 -5.36
C ARG A 214 -3.76 -11.97 -4.09
#